data_AF-A0A3B0W6K9-F1
#
_entry.id   AF-A0A3B0W6K9-F1
#
_cell.length_a   1.000
_cell.length_b   1.000
_cell.length_c   1.000
_cell.angle_alpha   90.00
_cell.angle_beta   90.00
_cell.angle_gamma   90.00
#
_symmetry.space_group_name_H-M   'P 1'
#
loop_
_entity.id
_entity.type
_entity.pdbx_description
1 polymer ?
#
loop_
_entity_poly.entity_id
_entity_poly.type
_entity_poly.pdbx_seq_one_letter_code
_entity_poly.pdbx_strand_id
1 'polypeptide(L)' 'MGISMPQLLIILLVVALIFGTKKLRNMGNDLGSAVKGFKKGITDDDKQELDDQTEDEVSQANSNKENPVKK' A
#
# COMPACT_ATOMS: atom_id res chain seq x y z
N MET A 1 10.67 -4.94 31.28
CA MET A 1 11.51 -5.13 30.09
C MET A 1 10.59 -5.27 28.88
N GLY A 2 10.10 -4.14 28.35
CA GLY A 2 9.18 -4.14 27.21
C GLY A 2 9.92 -4.23 25.89
N ILE A 3 9.21 -4.60 24.82
CA ILE A 3 9.76 -4.51 23.47
C ILE A 3 9.96 -3.03 23.15
N SER A 4 11.21 -2.61 23.06
CA SER A 4 11.54 -1.24 22.67
C SER A 4 11.62 -1.11 21.15
N MET A 5 11.36 0.10 20.64
CA MET A 5 11.38 0.40 19.20
C MET A 5 12.64 -0.09 18.45
N PRO A 6 13.87 0.01 19.01
CA PRO A 6 15.07 -0.54 18.38
C PRO A 6 15.04 -2.06 18.17
N GLN A 7 14.44 -2.81 19.09
CA GLN A 7 14.34 -4.27 18.97
C GLN A 7 13.39 -4.67 17.83
N LEU A 8 12.28 -3.95 17.64
CA LEU A 8 11.39 -4.17 16.50
C LEU A 8 12.08 -3.92 15.16
N LEU A 9 12.92 -2.88 15.07
CA LEU A 9 13.68 -2.59 13.85
C LEU A 9 14.68 -3.70 13.50
N ILE A 10 15.40 -4.24 14.48
CA ILE A 10 16.33 -5.35 14.26
C ILE A 10 15.59 -6.60 13.79
N ILE A 11 14.44 -6.92 14.42
CA ILE A 11 13.62 -8.07 14.03
C ILE A 11 13.08 -7.88 12.60
N LEU A 12 12.57 -6.68 12.27
CA LEU A 12 12.09 -6.34 10.94
C LEU A 12 13.18 -6.53 9.88
N LEU A 13 14.42 -6.09 10.17
CA LEU A 13 15.55 -6.25 9.28
C LEU A 13 15.84 -7.73 8.98
N VAL A 14 15.86 -8.58 10.01
CA VAL A 14 16.10 -10.03 9.84
C VAL A 14 14.98 -10.68 9.02
N VAL A 15 13.71 -10.35 9.32
CA VAL A 15 12.56 -10.84 8.55
C VAL A 15 12.65 -10.39 7.09
N ALA A 16 12.99 -9.12 6.84
CA ALA A 16 13.14 -8.60 5.48
C ALA A 16 14.27 -9.28 4.70
N LEU A 17 15.35 -9.70 5.36
CA LEU A 17 16.42 -10.48 4.72
C LEU A 17 16.00 -11.92 4.40
N ILE A 18 15.23 -12.57 5.28
CA ILE A 18 14.73 -13.95 5.07
C ILE A 18 13.70 -13.99 3.94
N PHE A 19 12.71 -13.10 3.98
CA PHE A 19 11.63 -13.07 2.99
C PHE A 19 12.00 -12.32 1.71
N GLY A 20 13.01 -11.45 1.79
CA GLY A 20 13.38 -10.51 0.72
C GLY A 20 12.39 -9.35 0.61
N THR A 21 12.89 -8.16 0.29
CA THR A 21 12.06 -6.94 0.13
C THR A 21 11.05 -7.06 -1.02
N LYS A 22 11.34 -7.87 -2.06
CA LYS A 22 10.45 -8.06 -3.21
C LYS A 22 9.15 -8.78 -2.83
N LYS A 23 9.23 -9.83 -2.01
CA LYS A 23 8.05 -10.59 -1.57
C LYS A 23 7.24 -9.80 -0.53
N LEU A 24 7.95 -9.11 0.37
CA LEU A 24 7.33 -8.23 1.36
C LEU A 24 6.63 -7.03 0.71
N ARG A 25 7.18 -6.46 -0.38
CA ARG A 25 6.53 -5.38 -1.14
C ARG A 25 5.30 -5.85 -1.90
N ASN A 26 5.35 -7.04 -2.50
CA ASN A 26 4.20 -7.59 -3.23
C ASN A 26 3.02 -7.83 -2.28
N MET A 27 3.24 -8.54 -1.16
CA MET A 27 2.20 -8.78 -0.15
C MET A 27 1.84 -7.50 0.62
N GLY A 28 2.80 -6.61 0.85
CA GLY A 28 2.60 -5.34 1.54
C GLY A 28 1.79 -4.34 0.74
N ASN A 29 1.82 -4.38 -0.60
CA ASN A 29 0.98 -3.53 -1.44
C ASN A 29 -0.51 -3.92 -1.31
N ASP A 30 -0.79 -5.22 -1.30
CA ASP A 30 -2.15 -5.75 -1.18
C ASP A 30 -2.71 -5.53 0.23
N LEU A 31 -1.92 -5.87 1.25
CA LEU A 31 -2.27 -5.62 2.65
C LEU A 31 -2.35 -4.12 2.96
N GLY A 32 -1.44 -3.32 2.40
CA GLY A 32 -1.42 -1.87 2.57
C GLY A 32 -2.63 -1.20 1.96
N SER A 33 -3.08 -1.65 0.79
CA SER A 33 -4.31 -1.16 0.16
C SER A 33 -5.56 -1.48 1.00
N ALA A 34 -5.65 -2.69 1.54
CA ALA A 34 -6.73 -3.09 2.45
C ALA A 34 -6.74 -2.27 3.75
N VAL A 35 -5.57 -2.07 4.36
CA VAL A 35 -5.42 -1.27 5.59
C VAL A 35 -5.68 0.21 5.32
N LYS A 36 -5.33 0.75 4.13
CA LYS A 36 -5.65 2.13 3.72
C LYS A 36 -7.16 2.35 3.64
N GLY A 37 -7.91 1.42 3.03
CA GLY A 37 -9.37 1.47 3.00
C GLY A 37 -10.01 1.34 4.38
N PHE A 38 -9.48 0.45 5.22
CA PHE A 38 -9.94 0.29 6.61
C PHE A 38 -9.71 1.55 7.45
N LYS A 39 -8.51 2.15 7.36
CA LYS A 39 -8.20 3.42 8.05
C LYS A 39 -9.07 4.55 7.52
N LYS A 40 -9.30 4.61 6.21
CA LYS A 40 -10.18 5.62 5.61
C LYS A 40 -11.62 5.47 6.11
N GLY A 41 -12.20 4.27 6.12
CA GLY A 41 -13.54 4.03 6.66
C GLY A 41 -13.68 4.41 8.13
N ILE A 42 -12.71 4.02 8.97
CA ILE A 42 -12.69 4.44 10.39
C ILE A 42 -12.54 5.95 10.55
N THR A 43 -11.69 6.58 9.72
CA THR A 43 -11.46 8.04 9.82
C THR A 43 -12.63 8.83 9.23
N ASP A 44 -13.32 8.32 8.20
CA ASP A 44 -14.47 8.95 7.55
C ASP A 44 -15.72 8.90 8.44
N ASP A 45 -15.93 7.81 9.20
CA ASP A 45 -16.98 7.77 10.23
C ASP A 45 -16.74 8.82 11.34
N ASP A 46 -15.47 9.14 11.64
CA ASP A 46 -15.08 10.21 12.57
C ASP A 46 -15.03 11.61 11.91
N LYS A 47 -15.01 11.70 10.57
CA LYS A 47 -14.84 12.95 9.80
C LYS A 47 -16.04 13.38 8.96
N GLN A 48 -17.18 12.71 9.03
CA GLN A 48 -18.42 13.10 8.33
C GLN A 48 -18.94 14.52 8.66
N GLU A 49 -18.26 15.32 9.47
CA GLU A 49 -18.51 16.77 9.57
C GLU A 49 -17.66 17.66 8.64
N LEU A 50 -16.52 17.22 8.06
CA LEU A 50 -15.63 18.15 7.33
C LEU A 50 -14.89 17.52 6.13
N ASP A 51 -15.48 17.77 4.96
CA ASP A 51 -14.87 17.98 3.64
C ASP A 51 -14.42 16.77 2.81
N ASP A 52 -14.98 16.77 1.60
CA ASP A 52 -14.97 15.75 0.56
C ASP A 52 -13.85 16.11 -0.43
N GLN A 53 -12.71 15.41 -0.38
CA GLN A 53 -11.73 15.31 -1.48
C GLN A 53 -10.51 14.47 -1.11
N THR A 54 -10.23 13.42 -1.88
CA THR A 54 -9.02 13.32 -2.73
C THR A 54 -9.00 11.96 -3.45
N GLU A 55 -9.10 12.06 -4.77
CA GLU A 55 -8.64 11.10 -5.75
C GLU A 55 -7.14 10.85 -5.59
N ASP A 56 -6.65 9.67 -5.98
CA ASP A 56 -5.40 9.55 -6.73
C ASP A 56 -5.22 8.12 -7.27
N GLU A 57 -5.16 8.06 -8.59
CA GLU A 57 -4.78 6.96 -9.46
C GLU A 57 -3.35 6.49 -9.21
N VAL A 58 -3.06 5.18 -9.30
CA VAL A 58 -1.81 4.72 -9.95
C VAL A 58 -1.96 3.29 -10.53
N SER A 59 -1.48 3.15 -11.77
CA SER A 59 -1.04 1.94 -12.47
C SER A 59 -2.03 1.16 -13.35
N GLN A 60 -2.46 1.81 -14.44
CA GLN A 60 -2.36 1.16 -15.75
C GLN A 60 -0.89 0.91 -16.09
N ALA A 61 -0.47 -0.35 -16.13
CA ALA A 61 0.73 -0.78 -16.81
C ALA A 61 0.53 -2.23 -17.28
N ASN A 62 -0.01 -2.42 -18.49
CA ASN A 62 0.36 -3.51 -19.40
C ASN A 62 -0.31 -3.34 -20.78
N SER A 63 0.54 -3.07 -21.78
CA SER A 63 0.42 -3.38 -23.22
C SER A 63 -0.84 -2.97 -24.00
N ASN A 64 -0.83 -1.74 -24.54
CA ASN A 64 -1.45 -1.47 -25.84
C ASN A 64 -0.34 -1.45 -26.92
N LYS A 65 -0.11 -2.60 -27.56
CA LYS A 65 0.51 -2.71 -28.88
C LYS A 65 -0.55 -3.22 -29.85
N GLU A 66 -1.54 -2.40 -30.14
CA GLU A 66 -2.34 -2.57 -31.34
C GLU A 66 -2.39 -1.20 -32.03
N ASN A 67 -1.71 -1.11 -33.17
CA ASN A 67 -1.69 0.08 -34.01
C ASN A 67 -2.70 -0.12 -35.14
N PRO A 68 -3.95 0.39 -35.03
CA PRO A 68 -4.81 0.52 -36.19
C PRO A 68 -4.79 1.98 -36.65
N VAL A 69 -3.99 2.28 -37.68
CA VAL A 69 -4.26 3.44 -38.52
C VAL A 69 -4.58 2.96 -39.93
N LYS A 70 -5.88 2.78 -40.17
CA LYS A 70 -6.48 2.84 -41.52
C LYS A 70 -6.79 4.30 -41.83
N LYS A 71 -6.20 4.85 -42.89
CA LYS A 71 -6.91 5.29 -44.11
C LYS A 71 -5.91 5.82 -45.14
#